data_AF-A0A7K2KW47-F1
#
_entry.id   AF-A0A7K2KW47-F1
#
_cell.length_a   1.000
_cell.length_b   1.000
_cell.length_c   1.000
_cell.angle_alpha   90.00
_cell.angle_beta   90.00
_cell.angle_gamma   90.00
#
_symmetry.space_group_name_H-M   'P 1'
#
loop_
_entity.id
_entity.type
_entity.pdbx_description
1 polymer ?
#
loop_
_entity_poly.entity_id
_entity_poly.type
_entity_poly.pdbx_seq_one_letter_code
_entity_poly.pdbx_strand_id
1 'polypeptide(L)'
;MRLRALLEHDALGLRLLGGDDELDRTVRGVMTTDLKDPTRYLSGGELVLTGLAWLREPADAEPFVRILASAGVAGLAAGEAELGDIPDDLVEACSRHRLPLFAVNETVAFATITEHVVRQVSGERAGDLAAVVDRHRRLMTSGPAGGGPEVVLDLLGSDLDLRAWVLSPTGRQIAGAGEPLPAPLAASLAGEHLAATRTGRRGPHRLSTGGTAYSLFPIRNTGRGAAPASRDVRETVLSDWLLAVEADAGDWPAARLDLLQGVTQLIAVERDRRDAARTVRRRLAQEVLELVQTGAAPAEIAARLRVAAPVLLPGLGTAPHWQVVVARVEWEQEAGQGTAVDAGPVAQALLEEILVDPATVGAESA
;
A
#
# COMPACT_ATOMS: atom_id res chain seq x y z
N MET A 1 -1.04 -11.03 12.23
CA MET A 1 -1.94 -10.17 13.02
C MET A 1 -1.55 -10.20 14.51
N ARG A 2 -1.98 -9.22 15.33
CA ARG A 2 -1.76 -9.20 16.80
C ARG A 2 -2.98 -9.73 17.57
N LEU A 3 -2.82 -10.16 18.83
CA LEU A 3 -3.93 -10.63 19.67
C LEU A 3 -4.98 -9.54 19.92
N ARG A 4 -4.57 -8.28 20.16
CA ARG A 4 -5.52 -7.16 20.36
C ARG A 4 -6.57 -7.02 19.25
N ALA A 5 -6.18 -7.29 18.00
CA ALA A 5 -7.09 -7.20 16.85
C ALA A 5 -8.24 -8.21 16.89
N LEU A 6 -8.09 -9.30 17.65
CA LEU A 6 -9.16 -10.28 17.85
C LEU A 6 -10.26 -9.75 18.80
N LEU A 7 -9.89 -8.90 19.76
CA LEU A 7 -10.82 -8.29 20.72
C LEU A 7 -11.65 -7.17 20.09
N GLU A 8 -11.12 -6.51 19.06
CA GLU A 8 -11.80 -5.43 18.35
C GLU A 8 -12.94 -5.94 17.44
N HIS A 9 -13.05 -7.27 17.26
CA HIS A 9 -14.02 -7.89 16.37
C HIS A 9 -15.10 -8.65 17.15
N ASP A 10 -16.15 -7.95 17.59
CA ASP A 10 -17.24 -8.49 18.42
C ASP A 10 -17.82 -9.83 17.93
N ALA A 11 -17.89 -10.04 16.61
CA ALA A 11 -18.42 -11.29 16.04
C ALA A 11 -17.57 -12.55 16.35
N LEU A 12 -16.35 -12.38 16.88
CA LEU A 12 -15.52 -13.50 17.35
C LEU A 12 -15.88 -13.95 18.76
N GLY A 13 -16.69 -13.19 19.49
CA GLY A 13 -17.17 -13.55 20.83
C GLY A 13 -16.04 -13.75 21.85
N LEU A 14 -14.91 -13.04 21.68
CA LEU A 14 -13.75 -13.15 22.54
C LEU A 14 -13.78 -12.12 23.66
N ARG A 15 -13.57 -12.59 24.88
CA ARG A 15 -13.48 -11.73 26.07
C ARG A 15 -12.18 -12.00 26.81
N LEU A 16 -11.38 -10.97 27.04
CA LEU A 16 -10.12 -11.11 27.76
C LEU A 16 -10.35 -11.43 29.25
N LEU A 17 -9.65 -12.46 29.75
CA LEU A 17 -9.64 -12.83 31.17
C LEU A 17 -8.33 -12.47 31.87
N GLY A 18 -7.23 -12.31 31.13
CA GLY A 18 -5.94 -11.90 31.67
C GLY A 18 -4.85 -11.77 30.61
N GLY A 19 -3.76 -11.06 30.96
CA GLY A 19 -2.60 -10.86 30.09
C GLY A 19 -2.69 -9.63 29.16
N ASP A 20 -3.29 -8.52 29.62
CA ASP A 20 -3.44 -7.27 28.85
C ASP A 20 -2.09 -6.75 28.30
N ASP A 21 -1.05 -6.79 29.14
CA ASP A 21 0.32 -6.35 28.79
C ASP A 21 0.97 -7.17 27.65
N GLU A 22 0.37 -8.31 27.27
CA GLU A 22 0.92 -9.26 26.30
C GLU A 22 0.07 -9.34 25.01
N LEU A 23 -0.92 -8.45 24.84
CA LEU A 23 -1.81 -8.42 23.66
C LEU A 23 -1.14 -8.02 22.34
N ASP A 24 0.11 -7.54 22.39
CA ASP A 24 0.89 -7.22 21.19
C ASP A 24 1.60 -8.41 20.56
N ARG A 25 1.45 -9.62 21.12
CA ARG A 25 1.97 -10.86 20.54
C ARG A 25 1.39 -11.13 19.15
N THR A 26 2.26 -11.57 18.25
CA THR A 26 1.90 -11.93 16.88
C THR A 26 1.26 -13.31 16.83
N VAL A 27 0.06 -13.39 16.27
CA VAL A 27 -0.64 -14.65 15.96
C VAL A 27 -0.29 -15.10 14.55
N ARG A 28 0.19 -16.35 14.43
CA ARG A 28 0.70 -17.00 13.21
C ARG A 28 -0.13 -18.20 12.74
N GLY A 29 -1.15 -18.57 13.50
CA GLY A 29 -2.03 -19.69 13.19
C GLY A 29 -2.99 -19.96 14.34
N VAL A 30 -3.81 -21.00 14.16
CA VAL A 30 -4.73 -21.49 15.18
C VAL A 30 -4.54 -22.99 15.34
N MET A 31 -4.59 -23.46 16.58
CA MET A 31 -4.61 -24.88 16.91
C MET A 31 -5.79 -25.16 17.82
N THR A 32 -6.74 -25.95 17.36
CA THR A 32 -7.86 -26.42 18.20
C THR A 32 -7.51 -27.77 18.79
N THR A 33 -7.52 -27.89 20.13
CA THR A 33 -7.15 -29.14 20.79
C THR A 33 -7.69 -29.24 22.21
N ASP A 34 -8.00 -30.48 22.61
CA ASP A 34 -8.24 -30.85 24.01
C ASP A 34 -7.30 -31.98 24.45
N LEU A 35 -6.11 -32.06 23.84
CA LEU A 35 -5.07 -32.97 24.31
C LEU A 35 -4.41 -32.39 25.56
N LYS A 36 -4.19 -33.22 26.59
CA LYS A 36 -3.41 -32.85 27.79
C LYS A 36 -2.00 -32.35 27.44
N ASP A 37 -1.41 -32.88 26.37
CA ASP A 37 -0.12 -32.45 25.84
C ASP A 37 -0.20 -32.29 24.31
N PRO A 38 -0.40 -31.04 23.82
CA PRO A 38 -0.45 -30.75 22.40
C PRO A 38 0.93 -30.42 21.80
N THR A 39 2.05 -30.55 22.54
CA THR A 39 3.39 -30.06 22.13
C THR A 39 3.78 -30.48 20.71
N ARG A 40 3.47 -31.72 20.31
CA ARG A 40 3.82 -32.26 18.98
C ARG A 40 3.16 -31.53 17.79
N TYR A 41 2.16 -30.71 18.05
CA TYR A 41 1.40 -29.96 17.03
C TYR A 41 1.63 -28.45 17.09
N LEU A 42 2.44 -27.99 18.05
CA LEU A 42 2.72 -26.58 18.24
C LEU A 42 4.09 -26.25 17.63
N SER A 43 4.13 -25.16 16.88
CA SER A 43 5.32 -24.58 16.27
C SER A 43 5.65 -23.18 16.81
N GLY A 44 4.77 -22.61 17.63
CA GLY A 44 4.91 -21.31 18.27
C GLY A 44 4.18 -20.20 17.52
N GLY A 45 3.60 -19.27 18.30
CA GLY A 45 2.82 -18.14 17.81
C GLY A 45 1.36 -18.48 17.44
N GLU A 46 0.88 -19.69 17.72
CA GLU A 46 -0.52 -20.04 17.52
C GLU A 46 -1.43 -19.39 18.58
N LEU A 47 -2.69 -19.13 18.22
CA LEU A 47 -3.79 -19.04 19.18
C LEU A 47 -4.33 -20.46 19.41
N VAL A 48 -4.26 -20.96 20.64
CA VAL A 48 -4.81 -22.28 20.97
C VAL A 48 -6.28 -22.13 21.35
N LEU A 49 -7.16 -22.91 20.72
CA LEU A 49 -8.59 -23.01 21.07
C LEU A 49 -8.83 -24.35 21.78
N THR A 50 -9.54 -24.34 22.90
CA THR A 50 -9.80 -25.55 23.71
C THR A 50 -11.22 -25.54 24.29
N GLY A 51 -11.89 -26.70 24.24
CA GLY A 51 -13.17 -26.92 24.92
C GLY A 51 -13.01 -27.22 26.42
N LEU A 52 -11.77 -27.45 26.89
CA LEU A 52 -11.38 -27.80 28.25
C LEU A 52 -11.64 -29.26 28.66
N ALA A 53 -11.91 -30.18 27.72
CA ALA A 53 -12.14 -31.60 28.04
C ALA A 53 -10.94 -32.32 28.71
N TRP A 54 -9.75 -31.71 28.69
CA TRP A 54 -8.55 -32.20 29.38
C TRP A 54 -8.51 -31.83 30.88
N LEU A 55 -9.26 -30.81 31.31
CA LEU A 55 -9.29 -30.23 32.65
C LEU A 55 -10.28 -31.02 33.53
N ARG A 56 -9.78 -32.00 34.29
CA ARG A 56 -10.62 -32.84 35.17
C ARG A 56 -10.55 -32.40 36.63
N GLU A 57 -9.38 -31.91 37.04
CA GLU A 57 -9.12 -31.40 38.38
C GLU A 57 -8.41 -30.04 38.26
N PRO A 58 -8.55 -29.13 39.25
CA PRO A 58 -7.81 -27.86 39.31
C PRO A 58 -6.31 -27.98 39.00
N ALA A 59 -5.69 -29.07 39.47
CA ALA A 59 -4.27 -29.33 39.30
C ALA A 59 -3.85 -29.63 37.84
N ASP A 60 -4.78 -29.91 36.93
CA ASP A 60 -4.48 -30.14 35.51
C ASP A 60 -4.11 -28.82 34.78
N ALA A 61 -4.57 -27.65 35.26
CA ALA A 61 -4.41 -26.35 34.58
C ALA A 61 -2.94 -25.92 34.45
N GLU A 62 -2.19 -25.99 35.56
CA GLU A 62 -0.80 -25.54 35.64
C GLU A 62 0.12 -26.31 34.68
N PRO A 63 0.13 -27.66 34.61
CA PRO A 63 0.88 -28.40 33.60
C PRO A 63 0.55 -28.01 32.16
N PHE A 64 -0.74 -27.85 31.83
CA PHE A 64 -1.17 -27.52 30.47
C PHE A 64 -0.70 -26.14 30.05
N VAL A 65 -0.93 -25.11 30.87
CA VAL A 65 -0.48 -23.75 30.58
C VAL A 65 1.05 -23.69 30.46
N ARG A 66 1.78 -24.38 31.33
CA ARG A 66 3.24 -24.46 31.25
C ARG A 66 3.71 -25.05 29.92
N ILE A 67 3.03 -26.08 29.41
CA ILE A 67 3.33 -26.67 28.08
C ILE A 67 3.13 -25.63 26.98
N LEU A 68 1.99 -24.93 26.97
CA LEU A 68 1.70 -23.92 25.94
C LEU A 68 2.69 -22.74 25.99
N ALA A 69 3.00 -22.25 27.19
CA ALA A 69 3.97 -21.18 27.38
C ALA A 69 5.37 -21.60 26.91
N SER A 70 5.79 -22.83 27.22
CA SER A 70 7.08 -23.39 26.78
C SER A 70 7.16 -23.57 25.26
N ALA A 71 6.03 -23.84 24.61
CA ALA A 71 5.93 -23.94 23.16
C ALA A 71 5.86 -22.58 22.44
N GLY A 72 5.83 -21.46 23.18
CA GLY A 72 5.78 -20.12 22.60
C GLY A 72 4.45 -19.77 21.96
N VAL A 73 3.35 -20.34 22.44
CA VAL A 73 1.97 -20.03 22.01
C VAL A 73 1.68 -18.54 22.24
N ALA A 74 0.98 -17.90 21.29
CA ALA A 74 0.65 -16.49 21.38
C ALA A 74 -0.38 -16.23 22.49
N GLY A 75 -1.45 -17.03 22.54
CA GLY A 75 -2.50 -16.95 23.55
C GLY A 75 -3.38 -18.21 23.58
N LEU A 76 -4.24 -18.30 24.60
CA LEU A 76 -5.20 -19.38 24.81
C LEU A 76 -6.63 -18.82 24.79
N ALA A 77 -7.53 -19.41 24.01
CA ALA A 77 -8.95 -19.13 24.08
C ALA A 77 -9.73 -20.39 24.49
N ALA A 78 -10.46 -20.29 25.59
CA ALA A 78 -11.21 -21.39 26.20
C ALA A 78 -12.70 -21.20 25.95
N GLY A 79 -13.37 -22.27 25.49
CA GLY A 79 -14.81 -22.27 25.26
C GLY A 79 -15.60 -22.35 26.56
N GLU A 80 -16.63 -21.53 26.67
CA GLU A 80 -17.55 -21.55 27.83
C GLU A 80 -18.56 -22.71 27.76
N ALA A 81 -18.74 -23.34 26.58
CA ALA A 81 -19.82 -24.30 26.32
C ALA A 81 -19.84 -25.55 27.22
N GLU A 82 -18.70 -26.03 27.71
CA GLU A 82 -18.63 -27.26 28.52
C GLU A 82 -18.74 -27.01 30.03
N LEU A 83 -18.29 -25.85 30.51
CA LEU A 83 -18.17 -25.54 31.94
C LEU A 83 -19.01 -24.33 32.40
N GLY A 84 -19.63 -23.59 31.47
CA GLY A 84 -20.34 -22.34 31.74
C GLY A 84 -19.39 -21.15 31.96
N ASP A 85 -18.50 -21.27 32.94
CA ASP A 85 -17.46 -20.28 33.24
C ASP A 85 -16.06 -20.92 33.16
N ILE A 86 -15.06 -20.09 32.85
CA ILE A 86 -13.66 -20.52 32.82
C ILE A 86 -13.10 -20.59 34.26
N PRO A 87 -12.57 -21.75 34.71
CA PRO A 87 -12.11 -21.91 36.10
C PRO A 87 -10.97 -20.95 36.50
N ASP A 88 -11.04 -20.44 37.73
CA ASP A 88 -10.05 -19.51 38.30
C ASP A 88 -8.61 -20.08 38.28
N ASP A 89 -8.46 -21.40 38.48
CA ASP A 89 -7.16 -22.07 38.43
C ASP A 89 -6.47 -21.92 37.06
N LEU A 90 -7.25 -21.91 35.98
CA LEU A 90 -6.72 -21.69 34.63
C LEU A 90 -6.32 -20.23 34.43
N VAL A 91 -7.12 -19.29 34.93
CA VAL A 91 -6.81 -17.85 34.89
C VAL A 91 -5.51 -17.57 35.66
N GLU A 92 -5.37 -18.14 36.85
CA GLU A 92 -4.18 -17.96 37.69
C GLU A 92 -2.94 -18.58 37.04
N ALA A 93 -3.04 -19.80 36.50
CA ALA A 93 -1.95 -20.44 35.77
C ALA A 93 -1.51 -19.60 34.55
N CYS A 94 -2.45 -19.13 33.73
CA CYS A 94 -2.17 -18.23 32.61
C CYS A 94 -1.46 -16.95 33.05
N SER A 95 -1.91 -16.34 34.16
CA SER A 95 -1.26 -15.15 34.73
C SER A 95 0.20 -15.44 35.14
N ARG A 96 0.47 -16.55 35.85
CA ARG A 96 1.84 -16.91 36.26
C ARG A 96 2.79 -17.10 35.09
N HIS A 97 2.30 -17.66 33.98
CA HIS A 97 3.09 -17.90 32.77
C HIS A 97 3.03 -16.75 31.74
N ARG A 98 2.36 -15.64 32.06
CA ARG A 98 2.13 -14.50 31.16
C ARG A 98 1.55 -14.96 29.81
N LEU A 99 0.57 -15.85 29.84
CA LEU A 99 -0.14 -16.33 28.65
C LEU A 99 -1.50 -15.62 28.59
N PRO A 100 -1.75 -14.77 27.59
CA PRO A 100 -3.07 -14.17 27.38
C PRO A 100 -4.16 -15.23 27.32
N LEU A 101 -5.23 -15.02 28.08
CA LEU A 101 -6.37 -15.94 28.17
C LEU A 101 -7.65 -15.22 27.74
N PHE A 102 -8.39 -15.86 26.83
CA PHE A 102 -9.68 -15.40 26.34
C PHE A 102 -10.77 -16.41 26.69
N ALA A 103 -11.94 -15.93 27.08
CA ALA A 103 -13.17 -16.71 27.03
C ALA A 103 -13.78 -16.59 25.62
N VAL A 104 -14.24 -17.71 25.09
CA VAL A 104 -15.01 -17.78 23.84
C VAL A 104 -16.47 -18.03 24.19
N ASN A 105 -17.33 -17.08 23.79
CA ASN A 105 -18.76 -17.19 23.98
C ASN A 105 -19.33 -18.48 23.35
N GLU A 106 -20.22 -19.16 24.07
CA GLU A 106 -20.83 -20.43 23.64
C GLU A 106 -21.57 -20.37 22.30
N THR A 107 -22.01 -19.19 21.86
CA THR A 107 -22.72 -19.01 20.57
C THR A 107 -21.76 -18.95 19.37
N VAL A 108 -20.45 -18.85 19.59
CA VAL A 108 -19.44 -18.75 18.54
C VAL A 108 -18.70 -20.07 18.37
N ALA A 109 -18.76 -20.63 17.16
CA ALA A 109 -18.00 -21.82 16.83
C ALA A 109 -16.50 -21.51 16.72
N PHE A 110 -15.64 -22.40 17.23
CA PHE A 110 -14.20 -22.31 17.02
C PHE A 110 -13.82 -22.30 15.53
N ALA A 111 -14.64 -22.88 14.66
CA ALA A 111 -14.48 -22.79 13.21
C ALA A 111 -14.50 -21.33 12.73
N THR A 112 -15.39 -20.48 13.26
CA THR A 112 -15.47 -19.05 12.91
C THR A 112 -14.19 -18.30 13.27
N ILE A 113 -13.63 -18.56 14.46
CA ILE A 113 -12.36 -17.97 14.91
C ILE A 113 -11.20 -18.50 14.06
N THR A 114 -11.19 -19.81 13.83
CA THR A 114 -10.17 -20.48 13.00
C THR A 114 -10.17 -19.91 11.59
N GLU A 115 -11.32 -19.79 10.94
CA GLU A 115 -11.47 -19.20 9.61
C GLU A 115 -11.03 -17.75 9.58
N HIS A 116 -11.40 -16.95 10.59
CA HIS A 116 -10.98 -15.55 10.67
C HIS A 116 -9.46 -15.43 10.74
N VAL A 117 -8.82 -16.14 11.68
CA VAL A 117 -7.36 -16.09 11.86
C VAL A 117 -6.65 -16.72 10.67
N VAL A 118 -7.13 -17.84 10.14
CA VAL A 118 -6.57 -18.46 8.94
C VAL A 118 -6.67 -17.49 7.76
N ARG A 119 -7.78 -16.78 7.56
CA ARG A 119 -7.89 -15.76 6.50
C ARG A 119 -6.91 -14.61 6.72
N GLN A 120 -6.82 -14.08 7.94
CA GLN A 120 -5.95 -12.95 8.27
C GLN A 120 -4.45 -13.31 8.18
N VAL A 121 -4.09 -14.53 8.58
CA VAL A 121 -2.71 -15.01 8.56
C VAL A 121 -2.34 -15.67 7.23
N SER A 122 -3.30 -16.21 6.49
CA SER A 122 -3.10 -16.70 5.11
C SER A 122 -3.18 -15.60 4.07
N GLY A 123 -3.71 -14.41 4.43
CA GLY A 123 -3.51 -13.17 3.68
C GLY A 123 -2.03 -12.83 3.44
N GLU A 124 -1.12 -13.47 4.19
CA GLU A 124 0.34 -13.38 4.01
C GLU A 124 0.95 -14.48 3.12
N ARG A 125 0.16 -15.43 2.59
CA ARG A 125 0.64 -16.58 1.79
C ARG A 125 0.15 -16.55 0.34
N ALA A 126 0.58 -15.52 -0.40
CA ALA A 126 0.85 -15.44 -1.85
C ALA A 126 -0.19 -15.93 -2.91
N GLY A 127 -1.04 -16.92 -2.65
CA GLY A 127 -1.98 -17.51 -3.60
C GLY A 127 -3.27 -16.69 -3.80
N ASP A 128 -3.82 -16.11 -2.74
CA ASP A 128 -5.05 -15.31 -2.80
C ASP A 128 -4.81 -13.87 -3.28
N LEU A 129 -3.61 -13.32 -3.07
CA LEU A 129 -3.26 -11.94 -3.46
C LEU A 129 -3.22 -11.75 -4.97
N ALA A 130 -2.74 -12.74 -5.74
CA ALA A 130 -2.79 -12.68 -7.19
C ALA A 130 -4.25 -12.65 -7.69
N ALA A 131 -5.15 -13.37 -7.02
CA ALA A 131 -6.58 -13.36 -7.33
C ALA A 131 -7.27 -12.05 -6.90
N VAL A 132 -6.85 -11.43 -5.79
CA VAL A 132 -7.32 -10.11 -5.35
C VAL A 132 -6.83 -9.00 -6.30
N VAL A 133 -5.56 -9.01 -6.68
CA VAL A 133 -4.97 -8.08 -7.66
C VAL A 133 -5.59 -8.30 -9.05
N ASP A 134 -5.86 -9.54 -9.47
CA ASP A 134 -6.53 -9.85 -10.74
C ASP A 134 -8.02 -9.47 -10.74
N ARG A 135 -8.74 -9.71 -9.65
CA ARG A 135 -10.13 -9.25 -9.44
C ARG A 135 -10.22 -7.72 -9.48
N HIS A 136 -9.25 -7.01 -8.90
CA HIS A 136 -9.27 -5.55 -8.87
C HIS A 136 -8.64 -4.91 -10.10
N ARG A 137 -7.73 -5.59 -10.81
CA ARG A 137 -7.35 -5.24 -12.18
C ARG A 137 -8.60 -5.13 -13.06
N ARG A 138 -9.53 -6.09 -12.96
CA ARG A 138 -10.84 -6.03 -13.65
C ARG A 138 -11.67 -4.82 -13.20
N LEU A 139 -11.69 -4.46 -11.93
CA LEU A 139 -12.41 -3.27 -11.43
C LEU A 139 -11.78 -1.93 -11.88
N MET A 140 -10.45 -1.84 -11.89
CA MET A 140 -9.71 -0.69 -12.46
C MET A 140 -9.97 -0.50 -13.97
N THR A 141 -10.33 -1.57 -14.69
CA THR A 141 -10.68 -1.52 -16.12
C THR A 141 -12.19 -1.41 -16.39
N SER A 142 -13.03 -1.42 -15.37
CA SER A 142 -14.50 -1.41 -15.52
C SER A 142 -15.03 0.02 -15.51
N GLY A 143 -15.42 0.52 -16.68
CA GLY A 143 -16.11 1.82 -16.84
C GLY A 143 -15.27 2.91 -17.51
N PRO A 144 -15.89 3.99 -18.04
CA PRO A 144 -15.18 5.07 -18.75
C PRO A 144 -14.14 5.80 -17.89
N ALA A 145 -14.36 5.85 -16.56
CA ALA A 145 -13.47 6.51 -15.62
C ALA A 145 -12.41 5.58 -15.00
N GLY A 146 -12.67 4.26 -14.88
CA GLY A 146 -11.84 3.33 -14.11
C GLY A 146 -11.72 3.72 -12.62
N GLY A 147 -11.48 2.77 -11.72
CA GLY A 147 -11.01 3.13 -10.38
C GLY A 147 -9.63 3.79 -10.49
N GLY A 148 -9.41 4.91 -9.82
CA GLY A 148 -8.06 5.49 -9.70
C GLY A 148 -7.14 4.63 -8.81
N PRO A 149 -5.83 4.92 -8.73
CA PRO A 149 -4.88 4.21 -7.86
C PRO A 149 -5.31 4.19 -6.39
N GLU A 150 -6.16 5.13 -5.97
CA GLU A 150 -6.83 5.18 -4.66
C GLU A 150 -7.51 3.85 -4.31
N VAL A 151 -8.20 3.21 -5.26
CA VAL A 151 -8.90 1.93 -5.02
C VAL A 151 -7.93 0.83 -4.58
N VAL A 152 -6.72 0.83 -5.14
CA VAL A 152 -5.69 -0.16 -4.81
C VAL A 152 -5.02 0.18 -3.48
N LEU A 153 -4.86 1.47 -3.17
CA LEU A 153 -4.30 1.94 -1.90
C LEU A 153 -5.26 1.68 -0.74
N ASP A 154 -6.57 1.87 -0.94
CA ASP A 154 -7.59 1.58 0.07
C ASP A 154 -7.54 0.11 0.50
N LEU A 155 -7.30 -0.82 -0.45
CA LEU A 155 -7.11 -2.25 -0.16
C LEU A 155 -5.84 -2.53 0.65
N LEU A 156 -4.74 -1.81 0.39
CA LEU A 156 -3.54 -1.93 1.21
C LEU A 156 -3.86 -1.54 2.66
N GLY A 157 -4.68 -0.51 2.86
CA GLY A 157 -5.13 -0.09 4.18
C GLY A 157 -6.09 -1.10 4.83
N SER A 158 -7.16 -1.50 4.14
CA SER A 158 -8.22 -2.33 4.71
C SER A 158 -7.82 -3.78 4.95
N ASP A 159 -7.08 -4.38 4.02
CA ASP A 159 -6.83 -5.82 4.01
C ASP A 159 -5.45 -6.16 4.56
N LEU A 160 -4.49 -5.24 4.48
CA LEU A 160 -3.10 -5.47 4.86
C LEU A 160 -2.58 -4.54 5.96
N ASP A 161 -3.42 -3.63 6.47
CA ASP A 161 -3.05 -2.62 7.47
C ASP A 161 -1.79 -1.83 7.06
N LEU A 162 -1.70 -1.51 5.77
CA LEU A 162 -0.58 -0.78 5.17
C LEU A 162 -1.05 0.59 4.69
N ARG A 163 -0.57 1.64 5.37
CA ARG A 163 -0.75 3.01 4.90
C ARG A 163 0.20 3.29 3.75
N ALA A 164 -0.34 3.74 2.63
CA ALA A 164 0.43 3.93 1.40
C ALA A 164 -0.05 5.13 0.58
N TRP A 165 0.92 5.77 -0.09
CA TRP A 165 0.71 6.96 -0.91
C TRP A 165 1.51 6.86 -2.20
N VAL A 166 0.92 7.33 -3.30
CA VAL A 166 1.62 7.51 -4.57
C VAL A 166 2.10 8.95 -4.63
N LEU A 167 3.41 9.14 -4.73
CA LEU A 167 4.04 10.45 -4.83
C LEU A 167 4.68 10.64 -6.19
N SER A 168 4.71 11.87 -6.65
CA SER A 168 5.50 12.29 -7.80
C SER A 168 6.96 12.55 -7.41
N PRO A 169 7.86 12.73 -8.40
CA PRO A 169 9.26 13.13 -8.16
C PRO A 169 9.44 14.40 -7.35
N THR A 170 8.44 15.29 -7.31
CA THR A 170 8.51 16.55 -6.55
C THR A 170 7.96 16.41 -5.14
N GLY A 171 7.49 15.21 -4.75
CA GLY A 171 6.83 14.96 -3.47
C GLY A 171 5.36 15.35 -3.46
N ARG A 172 4.75 15.65 -4.61
CA ARG A 172 3.30 15.85 -4.69
C ARG A 172 2.59 14.52 -4.50
N GLN A 173 1.57 14.48 -3.65
CA GLN A 173 0.71 13.31 -3.51
C GLN A 173 -0.23 13.21 -4.71
N ILE A 174 -0.09 12.14 -5.49
CA ILE A 174 -0.97 11.79 -6.61
C ILE A 174 -2.20 11.06 -6.09
N ALA A 175 -2.01 10.15 -5.13
CA ALA A 175 -3.06 9.35 -4.52
C ALA A 175 -2.64 8.89 -3.12
N GLY A 176 -3.60 8.58 -2.26
CA GLY A 176 -3.37 8.07 -0.91
C GLY A 176 -4.66 7.53 -0.33
N ALA A 177 -4.55 6.54 0.56
CA ALA A 177 -5.65 6.07 1.39
C ALA A 177 -5.56 6.73 2.77
N GLY A 178 -6.59 7.50 3.16
CA GLY A 178 -6.64 8.18 4.46
C GLY A 178 -6.00 9.57 4.48
N GLU A 179 -5.34 9.92 5.59
CA GLU A 179 -4.78 11.26 5.82
C GLU A 179 -3.61 11.54 4.85
N PRO A 180 -3.58 12.74 4.22
CA PRO A 180 -2.49 13.10 3.31
C PRO A 180 -1.16 13.24 4.05
N LEU A 181 -0.06 12.89 3.36
CA LEU A 181 1.28 13.08 3.92
C LEU A 181 1.58 14.58 4.09
N PRO A 182 2.17 14.99 5.23
CA PRO A 182 2.70 16.34 5.38
C PRO A 182 3.67 16.68 4.24
N ALA A 183 3.51 17.85 3.61
CA ALA A 183 4.30 18.25 2.44
C ALA A 183 5.83 18.15 2.66
N PRO A 184 6.41 18.54 3.82
CA PRO A 184 7.84 18.38 4.05
C PRO A 184 8.30 16.92 4.05
N LEU A 185 7.46 16.02 4.57
CA LEU A 185 7.75 14.59 4.60
C LEU A 185 7.66 13.99 3.20
N ALA A 186 6.62 14.31 2.44
CA ALA A 186 6.46 13.83 1.06
C ALA A 186 7.63 14.29 0.16
N ALA A 187 8.10 15.53 0.32
CA ALA A 187 9.29 16.04 -0.36
C ALA A 187 10.57 15.28 0.04
N SER A 188 10.75 14.94 1.32
CA SER A 188 11.88 14.14 1.79
C SER A 188 11.89 12.73 1.20
N LEU A 189 10.72 12.08 1.12
CA LEU A 189 10.57 10.74 0.54
C LEU A 189 10.90 10.75 -0.96
N ALA A 190 10.41 11.76 -1.70
CA ALA A 190 10.74 11.94 -3.10
C ALA A 190 12.23 12.22 -3.33
N GLY A 191 12.85 13.05 -2.48
CA GLY A 191 14.29 13.30 -2.51
C GLY A 191 15.14 12.04 -2.34
N GLU A 192 14.79 11.17 -1.38
CA GLU A 192 15.48 9.88 -1.18
C GLU A 192 15.30 8.96 -2.39
N HIS A 193 14.10 8.91 -2.98
CA HIS A 193 13.86 8.13 -4.19
C HIS A 193 14.71 8.63 -5.38
N LEU A 194 14.82 9.95 -5.58
CA LEU A 194 15.68 10.55 -6.60
C LEU A 194 17.15 10.22 -6.35
N ALA A 195 17.63 10.34 -5.11
CA ALA A 195 19.00 10.00 -4.74
C ALA A 195 19.31 8.51 -4.99
N ALA A 196 18.38 7.63 -4.63
CA ALA A 196 18.53 6.20 -4.84
C ALA A 196 18.53 5.82 -6.33
N THR A 197 17.69 6.47 -7.13
CA THR A 197 17.62 6.26 -8.58
C THR A 197 18.91 6.69 -9.27
N ARG A 198 19.45 7.86 -8.93
CA ARG A 198 20.75 8.35 -9.47
C ARG A 198 21.92 7.44 -9.15
N THR A 199 21.90 6.78 -7.98
CA THR A 199 22.96 5.88 -7.53
C THR A 199 22.75 4.42 -7.99
N GLY A 200 21.70 4.15 -8.77
CA GLY A 200 21.40 2.81 -9.30
C GLY A 200 21.03 1.79 -8.21
N ARG A 201 20.61 2.25 -7.02
CA ARG A 201 20.18 1.36 -5.93
C ARG A 201 18.93 0.60 -6.38
N ARG A 202 18.88 -0.70 -6.09
CA ARG A 202 17.65 -1.49 -6.27
C ARG A 202 16.69 -1.21 -5.11
N GLY A 203 15.41 -1.04 -5.44
CA GLY A 203 14.35 -0.87 -4.44
C GLY A 203 14.00 -2.21 -3.76
N PRO A 204 13.19 -2.17 -2.68
CA PRO A 204 12.65 -0.97 -2.04
C PRO A 204 13.72 -0.17 -1.27
N HIS A 205 13.55 1.16 -1.21
CA HIS A 205 14.44 2.05 -0.45
C HIS A 205 13.82 2.37 0.91
N ARG A 206 14.64 2.43 1.95
CA ARG A 206 14.15 2.65 3.32
C ARG A 206 14.61 4.00 3.83
N LEU A 207 13.67 4.72 4.45
CA LEU A 207 13.90 5.98 5.14
C LEU A 207 13.25 5.88 6.52
N SER A 208 13.93 6.33 7.56
CA SER A 208 13.32 6.56 8.86
C SER A 208 13.31 8.06 9.16
N THR A 209 12.16 8.59 9.54
CA THR A 209 11.97 10.01 9.83
C THR A 209 10.92 10.16 10.92
N GLY A 210 11.22 10.97 11.94
CA GLY A 210 10.33 11.16 13.09
C GLY A 210 10.02 9.88 13.89
N GLY A 211 10.86 8.84 13.79
CA GLY A 211 10.62 7.53 14.43
C GLY A 211 9.77 6.56 13.61
N THR A 212 9.25 7.00 12.47
CA THR A 212 8.46 6.17 11.55
C THR A 212 9.33 5.68 10.39
N ALA A 213 9.19 4.40 10.03
CA ALA A 213 9.88 3.80 8.90
C ALA A 213 8.99 3.85 7.64
N TYR A 214 9.59 4.25 6.53
CA TYR A 214 8.96 4.26 5.21
C TYR A 214 9.77 3.42 4.23
N SER A 215 9.06 2.63 3.42
CA SER A 215 9.61 1.85 2.33
C SER A 215 9.10 2.40 1.00
N LEU A 216 10.02 2.71 0.09
CA LEU A 216 9.76 3.36 -1.19
C LEU A 216 9.93 2.35 -2.32
N PHE A 217 8.86 2.15 -3.09
CA PHE A 217 8.84 1.27 -4.25
C PHE A 217 8.74 2.12 -5.53
N PRO A 218 9.72 2.01 -6.46
CA PRO A 218 9.70 2.77 -7.70
C PRO A 218 8.56 2.31 -8.62
N ILE A 219 7.74 3.25 -9.12
CA ILE A 219 6.71 2.97 -10.13
C ILE A 219 7.28 3.35 -11.49
N ARG A 220 7.89 2.36 -12.14
CA ARG A 220 8.49 2.55 -13.47
C ARG A 220 7.43 2.45 -14.55
N ASN A 221 7.44 3.41 -15.47
CA ASN A 221 6.61 3.32 -16.67
C ASN A 221 7.07 2.15 -17.55
N THR A 222 6.20 1.16 -17.75
CA THR A 222 6.42 0.00 -18.62
C THR A 222 5.64 0.13 -19.93
N GLY A 223 5.69 1.29 -20.58
CA GLY A 223 5.01 1.50 -21.85
C GLY A 223 5.25 0.33 -22.82
N ARG A 224 4.17 -0.20 -23.42
CA ARG A 224 4.18 -1.28 -24.42
C ARG A 224 5.07 -0.89 -25.60
N GLY A 225 6.36 -1.22 -25.52
CA GLY A 225 7.37 -0.82 -26.50
C GLY A 225 8.78 -0.62 -25.90
N ALA A 226 8.92 -0.58 -24.58
CA ALA A 226 10.24 -0.49 -23.95
C ALA A 226 10.98 -1.84 -24.00
N ALA A 227 11.96 -1.96 -24.90
CA ALA A 227 12.96 -3.02 -24.83
C ALA A 227 13.72 -2.94 -23.49
N PRO A 228 14.25 -4.06 -22.94
CA PRO A 228 14.89 -4.09 -21.61
C PRO A 228 16.28 -3.41 -21.53
N ALA A 229 16.67 -2.61 -22.52
CA ALA A 229 18.03 -2.09 -22.63
C ALA A 229 18.10 -0.61 -22.27
N SER A 230 18.72 -0.32 -21.13
CA SER A 230 19.48 0.94 -20.89
C SER A 230 18.77 2.23 -21.30
N ARG A 231 17.63 2.57 -20.67
CA ARG A 231 17.22 3.98 -20.64
C ARG A 231 18.19 4.73 -19.74
N ASP A 232 18.75 5.80 -20.26
CA ASP A 232 19.45 6.78 -19.45
C ASP A 232 18.48 7.26 -18.35
N VAL A 233 18.86 7.16 -17.08
CA VAL A 233 18.02 7.55 -15.94
C VAL A 233 17.48 8.97 -16.10
N ARG A 234 18.26 9.85 -16.77
CA ARG A 234 17.88 11.23 -17.07
C ARG A 234 16.58 11.35 -17.86
N GLU A 235 16.18 10.33 -18.62
CA GLU A 235 14.95 10.31 -19.41
C GLU A 235 13.67 10.16 -18.58
N THR A 236 13.75 9.56 -17.38
CA THR A 236 12.55 9.23 -16.59
C THR A 236 12.60 9.70 -15.14
N VAL A 237 13.76 10.09 -14.63
CA VAL A 237 13.95 10.39 -13.20
C VAL A 237 13.06 11.53 -12.67
N LEU A 238 12.72 12.53 -13.49
CA LEU A 238 11.83 13.63 -13.08
C LEU A 238 10.37 13.39 -13.46
N SER A 239 10.03 12.20 -13.96
CA SER A 239 8.65 11.83 -14.27
C SER A 239 8.21 10.57 -13.52
N ASP A 240 9.10 9.68 -13.08
CA ASP A 240 8.74 8.43 -12.41
C ASP A 240 8.05 8.63 -11.04
N TRP A 241 6.90 7.99 -10.87
CA TRP A 241 6.21 8.02 -9.57
C TRP A 241 6.85 7.03 -8.60
N LEU A 242 6.54 7.18 -7.33
CA LEU A 242 6.94 6.24 -6.29
C LEU A 242 5.74 5.90 -5.41
N LEU A 243 5.71 4.66 -4.92
CA LEU A 243 4.80 4.22 -3.87
C LEU A 243 5.54 4.28 -2.54
N ALA A 244 5.10 5.14 -1.63
CA ALA A 244 5.60 5.22 -0.27
C ALA A 244 4.68 4.40 0.63
N VAL A 245 5.23 3.46 1.39
CA VAL A 245 4.50 2.62 2.35
C VAL A 245 5.06 2.89 3.73
N GLU A 246 4.20 3.16 4.70
CA GLU A 246 4.61 3.34 6.10
C GLU A 246 4.87 1.99 6.78
N ALA A 247 5.99 1.39 6.44
CA ALA A 247 6.51 0.21 7.10
C ALA A 247 8.00 0.04 6.79
N ASP A 248 8.72 -0.69 7.65
CA ASP A 248 10.04 -1.22 7.30
C ASP A 248 9.88 -2.54 6.54
N ALA A 249 10.17 -2.51 5.24
CA ALA A 249 10.12 -3.68 4.35
C ALA A 249 11.42 -4.51 4.35
N GLY A 250 12.37 -4.21 5.24
CA GLY A 250 13.70 -4.83 5.27
C GLY A 250 13.68 -6.35 5.43
N ASP A 251 12.80 -6.84 6.29
CA ASP A 251 12.69 -8.27 6.62
C ASP A 251 11.39 -8.88 6.07
N TRP A 252 10.74 -8.20 5.12
CA TRP A 252 9.49 -8.71 4.56
C TRP A 252 9.71 -9.99 3.76
N PRO A 253 8.80 -10.97 3.87
CA PRO A 253 8.82 -12.14 3.01
C PRO A 253 8.76 -11.74 1.53
N ALA A 254 9.42 -12.50 0.66
CA ALA A 254 9.44 -12.24 -0.78
C ALA A 254 8.02 -12.08 -1.37
N ALA A 255 7.07 -12.91 -0.94
CA ALA A 255 5.67 -12.82 -1.36
C ALA A 255 5.02 -11.44 -1.10
N ARG A 256 5.37 -10.80 0.03
CA ARG A 256 4.85 -9.46 0.37
C ARG A 256 5.50 -8.39 -0.49
N LEU A 257 6.80 -8.53 -0.79
CA LEU A 257 7.49 -7.65 -1.73
C LEU A 257 6.92 -7.78 -3.16
N ASP A 258 6.64 -9.00 -3.61
CA ASP A 258 6.04 -9.29 -4.91
C ASP A 258 4.63 -8.70 -5.05
N LEU A 259 3.84 -8.70 -3.97
CA LEU A 259 2.54 -8.03 -3.90
C LEU A 259 2.68 -6.53 -4.17
N LEU A 260 3.53 -5.84 -3.39
CA LEU A 260 3.74 -4.40 -3.54
C LEU A 260 4.29 -4.09 -4.93
N GLN A 261 5.15 -4.95 -5.48
CA GLN A 261 5.60 -4.82 -6.86
C GLN A 261 4.42 -4.96 -7.85
N GLY A 262 3.51 -5.92 -7.66
CA GLY A 262 2.27 -6.04 -8.44
C GLY A 262 1.39 -4.78 -8.37
N VAL A 263 1.28 -4.16 -7.20
CA VAL A 263 0.58 -2.88 -7.01
C VAL A 263 1.25 -1.76 -7.77
N THR A 264 2.59 -1.63 -7.71
CA THR A 264 3.30 -0.62 -8.50
C THR A 264 3.07 -0.80 -10.00
N GLN A 265 3.00 -2.03 -10.50
CA GLN A 265 2.71 -2.30 -11.92
C GLN A 265 1.29 -1.89 -12.30
N LEU A 266 0.32 -2.13 -11.43
CA LEU A 266 -1.07 -1.70 -11.67
C LEU A 266 -1.18 -0.17 -11.71
N ILE A 267 -0.51 0.53 -10.79
CA ILE A 267 -0.45 2.00 -10.77
C ILE A 267 0.27 2.53 -12.02
N ALA A 268 1.32 1.87 -12.49
CA ALA A 268 2.02 2.24 -13.72
C ALA A 268 1.10 2.15 -14.95
N VAL A 269 0.28 1.10 -15.06
CA VAL A 269 -0.70 0.96 -16.15
C VAL A 269 -1.75 2.06 -16.11
N GLU A 270 -2.24 2.41 -14.92
CA GLU A 270 -3.23 3.49 -14.77
C GLU A 270 -2.62 4.86 -15.11
N ARG A 271 -1.36 5.08 -14.75
CA ARG A 271 -0.61 6.25 -15.18
C ARG A 271 -0.49 6.31 -16.70
N ASP A 272 -0.11 5.22 -17.35
CA ASP A 272 -0.01 5.16 -18.82
C ASP A 272 -1.34 5.48 -19.49
N ARG A 273 -2.46 5.03 -18.91
CA ARG A 273 -3.81 5.36 -19.39
C ARG A 273 -4.09 6.86 -19.29
N ARG A 274 -3.73 7.49 -18.17
CA ARG A 274 -3.89 8.94 -17.96
C ARG A 274 -2.99 9.77 -18.88
N ASP A 275 -1.76 9.33 -19.07
CA ASP A 275 -0.84 9.95 -20.03
C ASP A 275 -1.36 9.82 -21.47
N ALA A 276 -1.93 8.67 -21.82
CA ALA A 276 -2.57 8.46 -23.12
C ALA A 276 -3.78 9.39 -23.33
N ALA A 277 -4.62 9.59 -22.31
CA ALA A 277 -5.75 10.52 -22.36
C ALA A 277 -5.31 11.98 -22.62
N ARG A 278 -4.13 12.37 -22.12
CA ARG A 278 -3.55 13.71 -22.34
C ARG A 278 -2.99 13.91 -23.74
N THR A 279 -2.83 12.87 -24.55
CA THR A 279 -2.22 12.94 -25.89
C THR A 279 -2.91 13.96 -26.80
N VAL A 280 -4.24 13.97 -26.82
CA VAL A 280 -5.00 14.91 -27.66
C VAL A 280 -4.76 16.35 -27.20
N ARG A 281 -4.81 16.60 -25.88
CA ARG A 281 -4.54 17.91 -25.29
C ARG A 281 -3.13 18.41 -25.63
N ARG A 282 -2.11 17.54 -25.47
CA ARG A 282 -0.71 17.83 -25.81
C ARG A 282 -0.55 18.17 -27.29
N ARG A 283 -1.19 17.41 -28.19
CA ARG A 283 -1.17 17.71 -29.63
C ARG A 283 -1.77 19.07 -29.96
N LEU A 284 -2.94 19.41 -29.40
CA LEU A 284 -3.58 20.71 -29.63
C LEU A 284 -2.74 21.88 -29.09
N ALA A 285 -2.12 21.70 -27.92
CA ALA A 285 -1.22 22.71 -27.35
C ALA A 285 0.04 22.90 -28.21
N GLN A 286 0.60 21.81 -28.74
CA GLN A 286 1.76 21.83 -29.62
C GLN A 286 1.47 22.61 -30.92
N GLU A 287 0.31 22.41 -31.55
CA GLU A 287 -0.07 23.18 -32.75
C GLU A 287 -0.18 24.69 -32.47
N VAL A 288 -0.64 25.10 -31.27
CA VAL A 288 -0.65 26.51 -30.87
C VAL A 288 0.78 27.03 -30.66
N LEU A 289 1.64 26.23 -30.03
CA LEU A 289 3.03 26.60 -29.79
C LEU A 289 3.81 26.77 -31.09
N GLU A 290 3.58 25.90 -32.08
CA GLU A 290 4.18 25.99 -33.41
C GLU A 290 3.80 27.29 -34.14
N LEU A 291 2.54 27.73 -34.05
CA LEU A 291 2.11 29.02 -34.59
C LEU A 291 2.85 30.20 -33.93
N VAL A 292 3.06 30.14 -32.61
CA VAL A 292 3.81 31.16 -31.87
C VAL A 292 5.29 31.16 -32.30
N GLN A 293 5.90 29.98 -32.39
CA GLN A 293 7.32 29.82 -32.77
C GLN A 293 7.62 30.27 -34.19
N THR A 294 6.66 30.07 -35.11
CA THR A 294 6.78 30.49 -36.51
C THR A 294 6.42 31.97 -36.73
N GLY A 295 6.00 32.69 -35.69
CA GLY A 295 5.63 34.10 -35.77
C GLY A 295 4.33 34.36 -36.52
N ALA A 296 3.36 33.43 -36.44
CA ALA A 296 2.06 33.57 -37.07
C ALA A 296 1.31 34.84 -36.63
N ALA A 297 0.38 35.31 -37.45
CA ALA A 297 -0.38 36.52 -37.15
C ALA A 297 -1.21 36.36 -35.86
N PRO A 298 -1.33 37.38 -34.99
CA PRO A 298 -2.09 37.27 -33.74
C PRO A 298 -3.53 36.77 -33.91
N ALA A 299 -4.19 37.12 -35.02
CA ALA A 299 -5.54 36.67 -35.33
C ALA A 299 -5.64 35.14 -35.54
N GLU A 300 -4.60 34.54 -36.14
CA GLU A 300 -4.50 33.10 -36.40
C GLU A 300 -4.25 32.33 -35.09
N ILE A 301 -3.32 32.80 -34.27
CA ILE A 301 -3.07 32.25 -32.92
C ILE A 301 -4.34 32.31 -32.08
N ALA A 302 -5.04 33.46 -32.07
CA ALA A 302 -6.29 33.64 -31.34
C ALA A 302 -7.42 32.76 -31.86
N ALA A 303 -7.47 32.48 -33.17
CA ALA A 303 -8.44 31.54 -33.75
C ALA A 303 -8.15 30.10 -33.31
N ARG A 304 -6.88 29.66 -33.38
CA ARG A 304 -6.48 28.31 -32.97
C ARG A 304 -6.72 28.08 -31.47
N LEU A 305 -6.40 29.07 -30.64
CA LEU A 305 -6.69 29.04 -29.20
C LEU A 305 -8.18 28.94 -28.91
N ARG A 306 -9.04 29.70 -29.59
CA ARG A 306 -10.50 29.60 -29.42
C ARG A 306 -11.03 28.20 -29.74
N VAL A 307 -10.48 27.56 -30.77
CA VAL A 307 -10.86 26.18 -31.15
C VAL A 307 -10.31 25.15 -30.15
N ALA A 308 -9.09 25.34 -29.65
CA ALA A 308 -8.47 24.40 -28.71
C ALA A 308 -8.96 24.55 -27.26
N ALA A 309 -9.38 25.75 -26.85
CA ALA A 309 -9.70 26.09 -25.47
C ALA A 309 -10.71 25.15 -24.81
N PRO A 310 -11.83 24.72 -25.44
CA PRO A 310 -12.77 23.80 -24.81
C PRO A 310 -12.16 22.43 -24.45
N VAL A 311 -11.14 21.99 -25.20
CA VAL A 311 -10.44 20.72 -24.96
C VAL A 311 -9.27 20.91 -24.01
N LEU A 312 -8.55 22.04 -24.10
CA LEU A 312 -7.46 22.37 -23.20
C LEU A 312 -7.95 22.75 -21.80
N LEU A 313 -9.13 23.36 -21.67
CA LEU A 313 -9.67 23.93 -20.44
C LEU A 313 -11.18 23.67 -20.35
N PRO A 314 -11.61 22.41 -20.18
CA PRO A 314 -13.03 22.09 -20.07
C PRO A 314 -13.64 22.81 -18.85
N GLY A 315 -14.83 23.40 -19.02
CA GLY A 315 -15.57 24.08 -17.95
C GLY A 315 -15.28 25.57 -17.75
N LEU A 316 -14.28 26.14 -18.42
CA LEU A 316 -14.02 27.60 -18.39
C LEU A 316 -14.74 28.30 -19.55
N GLY A 317 -15.81 29.05 -19.25
CA GLY A 317 -16.70 29.66 -20.24
C GLY A 317 -16.17 30.89 -20.99
N THR A 318 -15.07 31.50 -20.54
CA THR A 318 -14.37 32.57 -21.26
C THR A 318 -12.87 32.38 -21.17
N ALA A 319 -12.16 32.56 -22.29
CA ALA A 319 -10.73 32.29 -22.36
C ALA A 319 -9.96 33.23 -21.42
N PRO A 320 -9.24 32.71 -20.42
CA PRO A 320 -8.48 33.53 -19.48
C PRO A 320 -7.28 34.17 -20.17
N HIS A 321 -6.61 35.09 -19.48
CA HIS A 321 -5.25 35.47 -19.84
C HIS A 321 -4.38 34.21 -19.91
N TRP A 322 -3.71 33.99 -21.05
CA TRP A 322 -2.81 32.86 -21.24
C TRP A 322 -1.42 33.23 -20.73
N GLN A 323 -0.86 32.39 -19.87
CA GLN A 323 0.54 32.45 -19.47
C GLN A 323 1.25 31.24 -20.07
N VAL A 324 2.38 31.49 -20.75
CA VAL A 324 3.24 30.43 -21.28
C VAL A 324 4.43 30.29 -20.36
N VAL A 325 4.59 29.09 -19.79
CA VAL A 325 5.75 28.74 -18.97
C VAL A 325 6.66 27.85 -19.80
N VAL A 326 7.93 28.23 -19.91
CA VAL A 326 8.96 27.46 -20.62
C VAL A 326 10.04 27.09 -19.62
N ALA A 327 10.51 25.84 -19.69
CA ALA A 327 11.62 25.36 -18.88
C ALA A 327 12.57 24.53 -19.74
N ARG A 328 13.83 24.48 -19.30
CA ARG A 328 14.87 23.61 -19.85
C ARG A 328 15.51 22.86 -18.69
N VAL A 329 15.73 21.56 -18.87
CA VAL A 329 16.53 20.77 -17.93
C VAL A 329 17.97 20.72 -18.45
N GLU A 330 18.91 21.09 -17.59
CA GLU A 330 20.34 21.05 -17.88
C GLU A 330 20.98 19.95 -17.02
N TRP A 331 21.67 19.03 -17.67
CA TRP A 331 22.40 17.97 -17.01
C TRP A 331 23.88 18.33 -17.03
N GLU A 332 24.55 18.31 -15.87
CA GLU A 332 26.01 18.37 -15.83
C GLU A 332 26.57 17.13 -16.56
N GLN A 333 27.21 17.35 -17.70
CA GLN A 333 27.89 16.28 -18.44
C GLN A 333 29.30 16.11 -17.88
N GLU A 334 29.62 14.93 -17.35
CA GLU A 334 31.02 14.54 -17.18
C GLU A 334 31.65 14.34 -18.56
N ALA A 335 32.83 14.95 -18.78
CA ALA A 335 33.54 14.89 -20.05
C ALA A 335 33.79 13.42 -20.45
N GLY A 336 33.12 12.95 -21.51
CA GLY A 336 33.34 11.64 -22.11
C GLY A 336 32.25 10.58 -21.91
N GLN A 337 31.09 10.89 -21.29
CA GLN A 337 29.98 9.94 -21.15
C GLN A 337 28.67 10.43 -21.78
N GLY A 338 28.23 9.73 -22.83
CA GLY A 338 26.83 9.66 -23.27
C GLY A 338 26.40 10.63 -24.37
N THR A 339 25.51 10.15 -25.24
CA THR A 339 24.73 10.97 -26.18
C THR A 339 23.89 12.01 -25.43
N ALA A 340 23.68 13.18 -26.03
CA ALA A 340 22.78 14.19 -25.47
C ALA A 340 21.36 13.60 -25.31
N VAL A 341 20.82 13.65 -24.10
CA VAL A 341 19.44 13.23 -23.81
C VAL A 341 18.50 14.36 -24.20
N ASP A 342 17.40 14.04 -24.89
CA ASP A 342 16.35 15.01 -25.14
C ASP A 342 15.67 15.39 -23.81
N ALA A 343 15.99 16.59 -23.34
CA ALA A 343 15.50 17.10 -22.06
C ALA A 343 14.08 17.68 -22.14
N GLY A 344 13.54 17.86 -23.36
CA GLY A 344 12.22 18.44 -23.59
C GLY A 344 11.08 17.64 -22.95
N PRO A 345 10.96 16.32 -23.20
CA PRO A 345 9.92 15.49 -22.60
C PRO A 345 9.95 15.48 -21.07
N VAL A 346 11.14 15.51 -20.48
CA VAL A 346 11.35 15.51 -19.02
C VAL A 346 10.91 16.86 -18.42
N ALA A 347 11.32 17.97 -19.04
CA ALA A 347 10.88 19.30 -18.63
C ALA A 347 9.36 19.47 -18.77
N GLN A 348 8.77 18.94 -19.85
CA GLN A 348 7.33 18.95 -20.06
C GLN A 348 6.60 18.16 -18.97
N ALA A 349 7.02 16.93 -18.68
CA ALA A 349 6.39 16.11 -17.64
C ALA A 349 6.45 16.79 -16.27
N LEU A 350 7.58 17.42 -15.93
CA LEU A 350 7.75 18.15 -14.68
C LEU A 350 6.87 19.41 -14.62
N LEU A 351 6.76 20.17 -15.71
CA LEU A 351 5.88 21.34 -15.77
C LEU A 351 4.41 20.96 -15.69
N GLU A 352 3.99 19.92 -16.42
CA GLU A 352 2.63 19.39 -16.32
C GLU A 352 2.33 18.91 -14.89
N GLU A 353 3.32 18.39 -14.17
CA GLU A 353 3.18 17.95 -12.78
C GLU A 353 3.03 19.13 -11.80
N ILE A 354 3.86 20.18 -11.95
CA ILE A 354 3.91 21.33 -11.03
C ILE A 354 2.77 22.33 -11.30
N LEU A 355 2.35 22.48 -12.56
CA LEU A 355 1.40 23.50 -12.99
C LEU A 355 -0.05 23.01 -13.04
N VAL A 356 -0.30 21.70 -12.96
CA VAL A 356 -1.67 21.18 -12.87
C VAL A 356 -2.18 21.38 -11.44
N ASP A 357 -3.25 22.19 -11.33
CA ASP A 357 -3.92 22.49 -10.07
C ASP A 357 -4.34 21.18 -9.35
N PRO A 358 -3.95 20.98 -8.08
CA PRO A 358 -4.38 19.81 -7.30
C PRO A 358 -5.89 19.64 -7.22
N ALA A 359 -6.68 20.69 -7.41
CA ALA A 359 -8.15 20.63 -7.45
C ALA A 359 -8.72 20.19 -8.80
N THR A 360 -7.91 20.14 -9.87
CA THR A 360 -8.34 19.59 -11.18
C THR A 360 -8.24 18.07 -11.20
N VAL A 361 -8.88 17.42 -10.21
CA VAL A 361 -9.38 16.05 -10.40
C VAL A 361 -10.39 16.14 -11.55
N GLY A 362 -10.16 15.36 -12.60
CA GLY A 362 -10.69 15.62 -13.94
C GLY A 362 -12.16 16.04 -13.98
N ALA A 363 -12.45 17.00 -14.86
CA ALA A 363 -13.79 17.22 -15.42
C ALA A 363 -14.32 16.01 -16.22
N GLU A 364 -13.78 14.81 -16.00
CA GLU A 364 -14.28 13.52 -16.50
C GLU A 364 -15.21 12.83 -15.49
N SER A 365 -15.48 13.45 -14.33
CA SER A 365 -16.48 13.02 -13.35
C SER A 365 -17.80 13.81 -13.41
N ALA A 366 -18.10 14.48 -14.53
CA ALA A 366 -19.38 15.12 -14.79
C ALA A 366 -20.09 14.49 -16.00
#